data_AF-A0A949IHM7-F1
#
_entry.id   AF-A0A949IHM7-F1
#
_cell.length_a   1.000
_cell.length_b   1.000
_cell.length_c   1.000
_cell.angle_alpha   90.00
_cell.angle_beta   90.00
_cell.angle_gamma   90.00
#
_symmetry.space_group_name_H-M   'P 1'
#
loop_
_entity.id
_entity.type
_entity.pdbx_description
1 polymer ?
#
loop_
_entity_poly.entity_id
_entity_poly.type
_entity_poly.pdbx_seq_one_letter_code
_entity_poly.pdbx_strand_id
1 'polypeptide(L)' 'MKTNFESILLSADRAVGPTLGKIKSIQRINTVGGLPPVEPADADHAGQIRRQKYSAIYRFYSSK' A
#
# COMPACT_ATOMS: atom_id res chain seq x y z
N MET A 1 -11.86 -0.49 -23.55
CA MET A 1 -11.25 -1.48 -22.63
C MET A 1 -11.57 -1.02 -21.20
N LYS A 2 -12.53 -1.66 -20.54
CA LYS A 2 -12.97 -1.28 -19.19
C LYS A 2 -11.98 -1.88 -18.19
N THR A 3 -11.15 -1.04 -17.58
CA THR A 3 -10.24 -1.47 -16.51
C THR A 3 -11.07 -1.71 -15.26
N ASN A 4 -11.18 -2.96 -14.84
CA ASN A 4 -11.88 -3.33 -13.60
C ASN A 4 -11.18 -2.67 -12.40
N PHE A 5 -11.94 -1.86 -11.67
CA PHE A 5 -11.52 -1.26 -10.41
C PHE A 5 -11.63 -2.31 -9.29
N GLU A 6 -10.73 -3.29 -9.30
CA GLU A 6 -10.67 -4.30 -8.25
C GLU A 6 -10.21 -3.65 -6.93
N SER A 7 -11.09 -3.65 -5.93
CA SER A 7 -10.78 -3.14 -4.60
C SER A 7 -10.22 -4.27 -3.74
N ILE A 8 -8.99 -4.13 -3.25
CA ILE A 8 -8.34 -5.14 -2.40
C ILE A 8 -8.26 -4.60 -0.98
N LEU A 9 -8.82 -5.34 -0.01
CA LEU A 9 -8.66 -5.07 1.42
C LEU A 9 -7.55 -5.95 1.98
N LEU A 10 -6.54 -5.35 2.61
CA LEU A 10 -5.45 -6.05 3.30
C LEU A 10 -5.47 -5.75 4.79
N SER A 11 -5.06 -6.73 5.59
CA SER A 11 -4.69 -6.51 6.99
C SER A 11 -3.45 -5.61 7.03
N ALA A 12 -3.42 -4.65 7.94
CA ALA A 12 -2.23 -3.85 8.20
C ALA A 12 -1.38 -4.53 9.28
N ASP A 13 -0.07 -4.60 9.07
CA ASP A 13 0.87 -4.87 10.17
C ASP A 13 1.38 -3.54 10.76
N ARG A 14 1.93 -3.60 11.97
CA ARG A 14 2.35 -2.44 12.76
C ARG A 14 3.44 -1.65 12.03
N ALA A 15 3.12 -0.45 11.54
CA ALA A 15 4.13 0.48 11.07
C ALA A 15 4.88 1.09 12.27
N VAL A 16 6.22 1.01 12.26
CA VAL A 16 7.08 1.68 13.25
C VAL A 16 7.15 3.17 12.90
N GLY A 17 6.17 3.95 13.39
CA GLY A 17 6.09 5.39 13.19
C GLY A 17 4.81 5.99 13.80
N PRO A 18 4.81 7.27 14.21
CA PRO A 18 3.76 7.85 15.03
C PRO A 18 2.39 7.91 14.35
N THR A 19 2.34 7.98 13.02
CA THR A 19 1.10 8.32 12.28
C THR A 19 0.27 7.10 11.89
N LEU A 20 0.89 5.95 11.59
CA LEU A 20 0.19 4.76 11.08
C LEU A 20 0.04 3.63 12.13
N GLY A 21 0.59 3.78 13.34
CA GLY A 21 0.57 2.73 14.36
C GLY A 21 -0.82 2.31 14.87
N LYS A 22 -1.87 3.07 14.57
CA LYS A 22 -3.27 2.75 14.94
C LYS A 22 -4.07 2.05 13.83
N ILE A 23 -3.51 1.95 12.61
CA ILE A 23 -4.21 1.37 11.47
C ILE A 23 -4.31 -0.15 11.64
N LYS A 24 -5.48 -0.69 11.32
CA LYS A 24 -5.81 -2.13 11.41
C LYS A 24 -5.97 -2.77 10.03
N SER A 25 -6.46 -2.01 9.07
CA SER A 25 -6.61 -2.48 7.70
C SER A 25 -6.39 -1.37 6.69
N ILE A 26 -5.99 -1.77 5.49
CA ILE A 26 -5.71 -0.89 4.36
C ILE A 26 -6.52 -1.39 3.18
N GLN A 27 -7.30 -0.50 2.57
CA GLN A 27 -7.94 -0.76 1.29
C GLN A 27 -7.17 -0.06 0.18
N ARG A 28 -6.84 -0.82 -0.87
CA ARG A 28 -6.31 -0.29 -2.12
C ARG A 28 -7.43 -0.25 -3.14
N ILE A 29 -7.64 0.92 -3.73
CA ILE A 29 -8.60 1.14 -4.80
C ILE A 29 -7.92 1.85 -5.97
N ASN A 30 -8.54 1.82 -7.14
CA ASN A 30 -8.04 2.51 -8.33
C ASN A 30 -6.59 2.11 -8.66
N THR A 31 -6.30 0.82 -8.58
CA THR A 31 -4.99 0.27 -8.91
C THR A 31 -4.75 0.37 -10.42
N VAL A 32 -3.65 1.00 -10.81
CA VAL A 32 -3.24 1.15 -12.22
C VAL A 32 -1.82 0.66 -12.40
N GLY A 33 -1.59 -0.08 -13.49
CA GLY A 33 -0.25 -0.39 -13.98
C GLY A 33 0.40 -1.67 -13.45
N GLY A 34 -0.34 -2.53 -12.77
CA GLY A 34 0.05 -3.93 -12.54
C GLY A 34 0.02 -4.34 -11.07
N LEU A 35 0.94 -5.24 -10.70
CA LEU A 35 1.10 -5.70 -9.33
C LEU A 35 1.81 -4.65 -8.47
N PRO A 36 1.52 -4.60 -7.16
CA PRO A 36 2.26 -3.76 -6.23
C PRO A 36 3.74 -4.17 -6.20
N PRO A 37 4.64 -3.27 -5.75
CA PRO A 37 6.03 -3.64 -5.47
C PRO A 37 6.05 -4.84 -4.52
N VAL A 38 6.85 -5.85 -4.87
CA VAL A 38 7.01 -7.06 -4.06
C VAL A 38 8.12 -6.91 -3.03
N GLU A 39 9.05 -5.99 -3.28
CA GLU A 39 10.13 -5.69 -2.37
C GLU A 39 9.64 -4.89 -1.15
N PRO A 40 10.05 -5.28 0.07
CA PRO A 40 9.73 -4.56 1.28
C PRO A 40 10.42 -3.19 1.33
N ALA A 41 9.81 -2.26 2.04
CA ALA A 41 10.42 -0.97 2.38
C ALA A 41 11.10 -1.07 3.76
N ASP A 42 12.25 -1.74 3.82
CA ASP A 42 13.03 -1.94 5.05
C ASP A 42 14.41 -1.27 5.00
N ALA A 43 15.24 -1.49 6.04
CA ALA A 43 16.55 -0.87 6.18
C ALA A 43 17.54 -1.28 5.07
N ASP A 44 17.42 -2.50 4.53
CA ASP A 44 18.31 -3.01 3.48
C ASP A 44 18.03 -2.33 2.13
N HIS A 45 16.83 -1.75 1.98
CA HIS A 45 16.40 -1.00 0.81
C HIS A 45 16.45 0.52 1.01
N ALA A 46 17.02 0.99 2.13
CA ALA A 46 17.14 2.42 2.42
C ALA A 46 17.97 3.15 1.35
N GLY A 47 17.43 4.28 0.85
CA GLY A 47 18.09 5.10 -0.18
C GLY A 47 17.94 4.57 -1.62
N GLN A 48 17.34 3.40 -1.81
CA GLN A 48 17.06 2.90 -3.16
C GLN A 48 15.87 3.66 -3.78
N ILE A 49 16.05 4.17 -4.99
CA ILE A 49 14.98 4.81 -5.77
C ILE A 49 14.65 3.91 -6.96
N ARG A 50 13.43 3.38 -6.99
CA ARG A 50 12.91 2.62 -8.13
C ARG A 50 11.65 3.26 -8.68
N ARG A 51 11.59 3.37 -10.00
CA ARG A 51 10.39 3.84 -10.69
C ARG A 51 9.47 2.66 -10.95
N GLN A 52 8.39 2.57 -10.18
CA GLN A 52 7.34 1.57 -10.36
C GLN A 52 6.21 2.15 -11.19
N LYS A 53 5.78 1.42 -12.23
CA LYS A 53 4.60 1.79 -13.03
C LYS A 53 3.32 1.31 -12.34
N TYR A 54 3.25 1.45 -11.02
CA TYR A 54 2.12 1.05 -10.20
C TYR A 54 1.61 2.24 -9.41
N SER A 55 0.30 2.49 -9.45
CA SER A 55 -0.35 3.50 -8.60
C SER A 55 -1.64 2.95 -8.00
N ALA A 56 -1.99 3.42 -6.80
CA ALA A 56 -3.23 3.09 -6.13
C ALA A 56 -3.60 4.19 -5.14
N ILE A 57 -4.89 4.31 -4.84
CA ILE A 57 -5.39 5.13 -3.72
C ILE A 57 -5.48 4.23 -2.50
N TYR A 58 -4.85 4.66 -1.40
CA TYR A 58 -4.83 3.94 -0.14
C TYR A 58 -5.80 4.57 0.86
N ARG A 59 -6.73 3.78 1.37
CA ARG A 59 -7.59 4.14 2.51
C ARG A 59 -7.12 3.36 3.73
N PHE A 60 -6.86 4.06 4.82
CA PHE A 60 -6.40 3.49 6.08
C PHE A 60 -7.54 3.49 7.09
N TYR A 61 -7.79 2.35 7.73
CA TYR A 61 -8.85 2.18 8.71
C TYR A 61 -8.27 1.81 10.07
N SER A 62 -8.68 2.54 11.11
CA SER A 62 -8.40 2.22 12.50
C SER A 62 -9.70 1.86 13.23
N SER A 63 -9.59 1.12 14.33
CA SER A 63 -10.69 1.09 15.31
C SER A 63 -10.86 2.47 15.93
N LYS A 64 -12.09 2.78 16.33
CA LYS A 64 -12.40 4.00 17.09
C LYS A 64 -11.78 3.93 18.50
#